data_AF-A0A1Q7BNF4-F1
#
_entry.id   AF-A0A1Q7BNF4-F1
#
_cell.length_a   1.000
_cell.length_b   1.000
_cell.length_c   1.000
_cell.angle_alpha   90.00
_cell.angle_beta   90.00
_cell.angle_gamma   90.00
#
_symmetry.space_group_name_H-M   'P 1'
#
loop_
_entity.id
_entity.type
_entity.pdbx_description
1 polymer ?
#
loop_
_entity_poly.entity_id
_entity_poly.type
_entity_poly.pdbx_seq_one_letter_code
_entity_poly.pdbx_strand_id
1 'polypeptide(L)'
;MDFGTATTFCLVTKKGEYLGGAIAPGIRISAEALFQRAAKLPKIELIRPKSVIGRDTASSMQAGIIFGYAGLVDEIVTRMQQTIGQECFVVATGGLAGLLASESRTIREIRPDLTLEGLALLYQLNRSC
;
A
#
# COMPACT_ATOMS: atom_id res chain seq x y z
N MET A 1 -5.68 4.19 -0.26
CA MET A 1 -4.93 3.00 0.22
C MET A 1 -3.94 3.45 1.26
N ASP A 2 -3.76 2.68 2.33
CA ASP A 2 -2.80 2.98 3.39
C ASP A 2 -1.77 1.85 3.54
N PHE A 3 -0.49 2.22 3.49
CA PHE A 3 0.67 1.34 3.65
C PHE A 3 1.24 1.43 5.07
N GLY A 4 0.45 0.97 6.04
CA GLY A 4 0.80 0.94 7.46
C GLY A 4 1.20 -0.47 7.94
N THR A 5 0.79 -0.79 9.17
CA THR A 5 0.93 -2.14 9.76
C THR A 5 0.25 -3.21 8.88
N ALA A 6 -0.90 -2.87 8.32
CA ALA A 6 -1.56 -3.59 7.24
C ALA A 6 -1.57 -2.72 5.98
N THR A 7 -1.70 -3.35 4.82
CA THR A 7 -2.02 -2.63 3.58
C THR A 7 -3.53 -2.65 3.41
N THR A 8 -4.17 -1.48 3.51
CA THR A 8 -5.64 -1.37 3.42
C THR A 8 -6.07 -0.65 2.15
N PHE A 9 -7.17 -1.12 1.59
CA PHE A 9 -7.80 -0.60 0.39
C PHE A 9 -9.21 -0.16 0.77
N CYS A 10 -9.58 1.07 0.43
CA CYS A 10 -10.91 1.62 0.70
C CYS A 10 -11.46 2.18 -0.60
N LEU A 11 -12.68 1.79 -0.94
CA LEU A 11 -13.40 2.29 -2.10
C LEU A 11 -14.44 3.31 -1.64
N VAL A 12 -14.38 4.52 -2.20
CA VAL A 12 -15.29 5.62 -1.88
C VAL A 12 -15.89 6.18 -3.17
N THR A 13 -17.20 6.40 -3.19
CA THR A 13 -17.89 6.96 -4.36
C THR A 13 -17.67 8.46 -4.49
N LYS A 14 -18.03 9.04 -5.64
CA LYS A 14 -18.04 10.50 -5.85
C LYS A 14 -18.98 11.24 -4.89
N LYS A 15 -19.94 10.54 -4.28
CA LYS A 15 -20.86 11.10 -3.27
C LYS A 15 -20.31 11.01 -1.84
N GLY A 16 -19.11 10.47 -1.66
CA GLY A 16 -18.50 10.26 -0.35
C GLY A 16 -18.98 8.99 0.37
N GLU A 17 -19.64 8.07 -0.33
CA GLU A 17 -20.11 6.81 0.29
C GLU A 17 -18.96 5.80 0.34
N TYR A 18 -18.73 5.20 1.50
CA TYR A 18 -17.78 4.10 1.66
C TYR A 18 -18.42 2.78 1.21
N LEU A 19 -17.88 2.17 0.16
CA LEU A 19 -18.41 0.92 -0.42
C LEU A 19 -17.71 -0.34 0.12
N GLY A 20 -16.74 -0.19 1.01
CA GLY A 20 -15.94 -1.30 1.53
C GLY A 20 -14.50 -1.28 1.02
N GLY A 21 -13.84 -2.42 1.12
CA GLY A 21 -12.40 -2.49 0.98
C GLY A 21 -11.81 -3.88 1.00
N ALA A 22 -10.48 -3.92 1.02
CA ALA A 22 -9.68 -5.13 1.19
C ALA A 22 -8.54 -4.87 2.17
N ILE A 23 -8.06 -5.93 2.81
CA ILE A 23 -6.94 -5.87 3.76
C ILE A 23 -5.93 -6.94 3.37
N ALA A 24 -4.68 -6.54 3.21
CA ALA A 24 -3.54 -7.42 3.04
C ALA A 24 -2.53 -7.20 4.18
N PRO A 25 -1.63 -8.16 4.44
CA PRO A 25 -0.52 -7.94 5.37
C PRO A 25 0.27 -6.68 4.97
N GLY A 26 0.82 -5.94 5.94
CA GLY A 26 1.69 -4.82 5.63
C GLY A 26 3.08 -5.28 5.19
N ILE A 27 3.76 -4.48 4.37
CA ILE A 27 5.06 -4.83 3.76
C ILE A 27 6.10 -5.16 4.84
N ARG A 28 6.16 -4.36 5.92
CA ARG A 28 7.07 -4.57 7.05
C ARG A 28 6.80 -5.86 7.80
N ILE A 29 5.52 -6.20 8.05
CA ILE A 29 5.16 -7.45 8.73
C ILE A 29 5.53 -8.65 7.85
N SER A 30 5.30 -8.56 6.54
CA SER A 30 5.67 -9.63 5.61
C SER A 30 7.18 -9.86 5.56
N ALA A 31 7.98 -8.79 5.55
CA ALA A 31 9.44 -8.89 5.63
C ALA A 31 9.91 -9.50 6.96
N GLU A 32 9.34 -9.04 8.08
CA GLU A 32 9.66 -9.54 9.41
C GLU A 32 9.27 -11.01 9.57
N ALA A 33 8.14 -11.44 8.99
CA ALA A 33 7.70 -12.83 9.03
C ALA A 33 8.71 -13.76 8.34
N LEU A 34 9.30 -13.35 7.22
CA LEU A 34 10.34 -14.11 6.54
C LEU A 34 11.59 -14.25 7.41
N PHE A 35 12.03 -13.16 8.04
CA PHE A 35 13.17 -13.17 8.96
C PHE A 35 12.93 -14.06 10.18
N GLN A 36 11.76 -13.97 10.81
CA GLN A 36 11.45 -14.68 12.06
C GLN A 36 11.14 -16.16 11.87
N ARG A 37 10.61 -16.56 10.71
CA ARG A 37 10.09 -17.94 10.49
C ARG A 37 10.98 -18.80 9.61
N ALA A 38 11.93 -18.24 8.88
CA ALA A 38 12.83 -19.01 8.02
C ALA A 38 14.27 -18.98 8.53
N ALA A 39 14.89 -20.16 8.68
CA ALA A 39 16.16 -20.33 9.39
C ALA A 39 17.39 -19.59 8.79
N LYS A 40 17.34 -19.16 7.53
CA LYS A 40 18.48 -18.55 6.82
C LYS A 40 18.17 -17.21 6.15
N LEU A 41 16.98 -16.65 6.37
CA LEU A 41 16.63 -15.35 5.78
C LEU A 41 17.09 -14.23 6.71
N PRO A 42 17.96 -13.31 6.26
CA PRO A 42 18.43 -12.22 7.09
C PRO A 42 17.35 -11.16 7.29
N LYS A 43 17.52 -10.34 8.32
CA LYS A 43 16.76 -9.10 8.44
C LYS A 43 17.24 -8.15 7.33
N ILE A 44 16.30 -7.59 6.57
CA ILE A 44 16.60 -6.70 5.45
C ILE A 44 15.99 -5.31 5.66
N GLU A 45 16.65 -4.31 5.09
CA GLU A 45 16.04 -3.00 4.87
C GLU A 45 15.17 -3.03 3.61
N LEU A 46 14.02 -2.37 3.67
CA LEU A 46 13.12 -2.22 2.53
C LEU A 46 13.55 -1.00 1.70
N ILE A 47 14.27 -1.28 0.62
CA ILE A 47 14.69 -0.29 -0.37
C ILE A 47 14.28 -0.75 -1.76
N ARG A 48 14.31 0.18 -2.72
CA ARG A 48 13.99 -0.11 -4.12
C ARG A 48 15.02 -1.11 -4.70
N PRO A 49 14.60 -2.30 -5.15
CA PRO A 49 15.50 -3.25 -5.77
C PRO A 49 15.93 -2.77 -7.16
N LYS A 50 17.18 -3.06 -7.56
CA LYS A 50 17.70 -2.72 -8.90
C LYS A 50 17.20 -3.65 -10.01
N SER A 51 16.77 -4.86 -9.65
CA SER A 51 16.35 -5.92 -10.55
C SER A 51 15.36 -6.84 -9.85
N VAL A 52 14.43 -7.43 -10.61
CA VAL A 52 13.51 -8.46 -10.11
C VAL A 52 14.21 -9.79 -9.82
N ILE A 53 15.35 -10.06 -10.48
CA ILE A 53 16.17 -11.25 -10.23
C ILE A 53 17.33 -10.85 -9.31
N GLY A 54 17.19 -11.20 -8.03
CA GLY A 54 18.25 -11.06 -7.02
C GLY A 54 19.39 -12.06 -7.23
N ARG A 55 20.59 -11.70 -6.77
CA ARG A 55 21.81 -12.55 -6.87
C ARG A 55 22.35 -13.00 -5.51
N ASP A 56 21.70 -12.56 -4.45
CA ASP A 56 21.94 -12.95 -3.08
C ASP A 56 20.59 -12.96 -2.34
N THR A 57 20.56 -13.52 -1.12
CA THR A 57 19.32 -13.68 -0.36
C THR A 57 18.65 -12.35 -0.06
N ALA A 58 19.42 -11.31 0.29
CA ALA A 58 18.85 -10.01 0.66
C ALA A 58 18.22 -9.32 -0.56
N SER A 59 18.93 -9.27 -1.69
CA SER A 59 18.40 -8.69 -2.94
C SER A 59 17.20 -9.49 -3.48
N SER A 60 17.19 -10.82 -3.30
CA SER A 60 16.07 -11.67 -3.69
C SER A 60 14.82 -11.41 -2.84
N MET A 61 14.98 -11.26 -1.52
CA MET A 61 13.89 -10.88 -0.62
C MET A 61 13.36 -9.49 -0.94
N GLN A 62 14.23 -8.51 -1.15
CA GLN A 62 13.83 -7.15 -1.52
C GLN A 62 13.03 -7.14 -2.84
N ALA A 63 13.53 -7.82 -3.87
CA ALA A 63 12.84 -7.95 -5.15
C ALA A 63 11.45 -8.58 -5.00
N GLY A 64 11.37 -9.73 -4.34
CA GLY A 64 10.12 -10.45 -4.14
C GLY A 64 9.08 -9.64 -3.34
N ILE A 65 9.52 -8.94 -2.29
CA ILE A 65 8.62 -8.14 -1.46
C ILE A 65 8.16 -6.89 -2.21
N ILE A 66 9.07 -6.08 -2.76
CA ILE A 66 8.70 -4.79 -3.33
C ILE A 66 7.90 -4.96 -4.62
N PHE A 67 8.38 -5.75 -5.58
CA PHE A 67 7.64 -5.96 -6.83
C PHE A 67 6.39 -6.81 -6.60
N GLY A 68 6.44 -7.78 -5.68
CA GLY A 68 5.27 -8.59 -5.32
C GLY A 68 4.15 -7.74 -4.70
N TYR A 69 4.49 -6.79 -3.82
CA TYR A 69 3.51 -5.86 -3.28
C TYR A 69 2.99 -4.87 -4.31
N ALA A 70 3.83 -4.35 -5.20
CA ALA A 70 3.38 -3.50 -6.30
C ALA A 70 2.36 -4.25 -7.19
N GLY A 71 2.62 -5.53 -7.49
CA GLY A 71 1.69 -6.41 -8.19
C GLY A 71 0.39 -6.64 -7.42
N LEU A 72 0.46 -6.91 -6.11
CA LEU A 72 -0.71 -7.06 -5.24
C LEU A 72 -1.57 -5.79 -5.25
N VAL A 73 -0.95 -4.62 -5.14
CA VAL A 73 -1.62 -3.32 -5.19
C VAL A 73 -2.36 -3.15 -6.52
N ASP A 74 -1.64 -3.30 -7.63
CA ASP A 74 -2.20 -3.10 -8.96
C ASP A 74 -3.34 -4.09 -9.25
N GLU A 75 -3.19 -5.35 -8.84
CA GLU A 75 -4.20 -6.38 -9.07
C GLU A 75 -5.47 -6.13 -8.25
N ILE A 76 -5.34 -5.79 -6.96
CA ILE A 76 -6.50 -5.48 -6.12
C ILE A 76 -7.23 -4.25 -6.66
N VAL A 77 -6.52 -3.19 -7.03
CA VAL A 77 -7.12 -2.00 -7.63
C VAL A 77 -7.84 -2.33 -8.93
N THR A 78 -7.20 -3.10 -9.82
CA THR A 78 -7.79 -3.51 -11.10
C THR A 78 -9.09 -4.29 -10.89
N ARG A 79 -9.10 -5.25 -9.95
CA ARG A 79 -10.32 -6.02 -9.61
C ARG A 79 -11.42 -5.16 -9.01
N MET A 80 -11.07 -4.19 -8.16
CA MET A 80 -12.04 -3.23 -7.61
C MET A 80 -12.67 -2.40 -8.74
N GLN A 81 -11.86 -1.87 -9.65
CA GLN A 81 -12.31 -1.09 -10.82
C GLN A 81 -13.20 -1.93 -11.76
N GLN A 82 -12.83 -3.18 -12.03
CA GLN A 82 -13.65 -4.11 -12.80
C GLN A 82 -14.99 -4.38 -12.13
N THR A 83 -15.01 -4.55 -10.81
CA THR A 83 -16.24 -4.83 -10.04
C THR A 83 -17.23 -3.68 -10.12
N ILE A 84 -16.75 -2.43 -10.10
CA ILE A 84 -17.62 -1.25 -10.24
C ILE A 84 -17.82 -0.80 -11.69
N GLY A 85 -17.15 -1.44 -12.65
CA GLY A 85 -17.25 -1.10 -14.07
C GLY A 85 -16.68 0.27 -14.45
N GLN A 86 -15.78 0.84 -13.66
CA GLN A 86 -15.17 2.15 -13.94
C GLN A 86 -13.77 2.28 -13.31
N GLU A 87 -12.95 3.15 -13.89
CA GLU A 87 -11.66 3.52 -13.31
C GLU A 87 -11.82 4.38 -12.04
N CYS A 88 -10.84 4.26 -11.14
CA CYS A 88 -10.74 5.01 -9.90
C CYS A 88 -9.50 5.90 -9.91
N PHE A 89 -9.62 7.08 -9.31
CA PHE A 89 -8.45 7.85 -8.91
C PHE A 89 -7.87 7.24 -7.64
N VAL A 90 -6.62 6.77 -7.69
CA VAL A 90 -6.01 6.00 -6.60
C VAL A 90 -5.06 6.88 -5.80
N VAL A 91 -5.41 7.10 -4.54
CA VAL A 91 -4.59 7.83 -3.57
C VAL A 91 -3.92 6.84 -2.61
N ALA A 92 -2.61 7.00 -2.41
CA ALA A 92 -1.80 6.25 -1.47
C ALA A 92 -1.38 7.11 -0.27
N THR A 93 -1.32 6.52 0.92
CA THR A 93 -0.77 7.11 2.14
C THR A 93 -0.01 6.07 2.95
N GLY A 94 0.57 6.46 4.08
CA GLY A 94 1.36 5.60 4.95
C GLY A 94 2.85 5.61 4.64
N GLY A 95 3.65 5.14 5.60
CA GLY A 95 5.10 5.34 5.61
C GLY A 95 5.88 4.67 4.47
N LEU A 96 5.28 3.69 3.79
CA LEU A 96 5.90 3.00 2.65
C LEU A 96 5.26 3.35 1.29
N ALA A 97 4.33 4.31 1.26
CA ALA A 97 3.67 4.73 0.03
C ALA A 97 4.66 5.22 -1.03
N GLY A 98 5.66 6.01 -0.63
CA GLY A 98 6.70 6.51 -1.54
C GLY A 98 7.48 5.41 -2.25
N LEU A 99 7.85 4.37 -1.52
CA LEU A 99 8.60 3.24 -2.06
C LEU A 99 7.76 2.40 -3.03
N LEU A 100 6.47 2.20 -2.74
CA LEU A 100 5.60 1.36 -3.57
C LEU A 100 5.03 2.10 -4.77
N ALA A 101 4.76 3.39 -4.64
CA ALA A 101 4.23 4.21 -5.73
C ALA A 101 5.17 4.27 -6.93
N SER A 102 6.49 4.17 -6.74
CA SER A 102 7.44 4.13 -7.86
C SER A 102 7.40 2.84 -8.67
N GLU A 103 6.80 1.78 -8.13
CA GLU A 103 6.69 0.46 -8.77
C GLU A 103 5.26 0.07 -9.14
N SER A 104 4.26 0.79 -8.61
CA SER A 104 2.84 0.59 -8.93
C SER A 104 2.44 1.34 -10.20
N ARG A 105 1.58 0.72 -11.02
CA ARG A 105 1.01 1.35 -12.22
C ARG A 105 -0.31 2.07 -11.92
N THR A 106 -0.97 1.72 -10.82
CA THR A 106 -2.32 2.19 -10.51
C THR A 106 -2.36 3.41 -9.60
N ILE A 107 -1.36 3.60 -8.73
CA ILE A 107 -1.28 4.76 -7.82
C ILE A 107 -1.11 6.06 -8.63
N ARG A 108 -1.95 7.05 -8.34
CA ARG A 108 -1.95 8.36 -9.03
C ARG A 108 -1.39 9.48 -8.14
N GLU A 109 -1.61 9.41 -6.83
CA GLU A 109 -1.22 10.45 -5.90
C GLU A 109 -0.78 9.85 -4.57
N ILE A 110 0.22 10.47 -3.94
CA ILE A 110 0.63 10.16 -2.57
C ILE A 110 0.23 11.33 -1.67
N ARG A 111 -0.52 11.04 -0.62
CA ARG A 111 -0.97 12.00 0.40
C ARG A 111 -0.52 11.54 1.78
N PRO A 112 0.71 11.88 2.22
CA PRO A 112 1.27 11.40 3.48
C PRO A 112 0.40 11.75 4.70
N ASP A 113 -0.23 12.92 4.67
CA ASP A 113 -1.01 13.46 5.79
C ASP A 113 -2.52 13.19 5.65
N LEU A 114 -2.94 12.31 4.73
CA LEU A 114 -4.37 12.09 4.40
C LEU A 114 -5.25 11.86 5.64
N THR A 115 -4.78 11.05 6.59
CA THR A 115 -5.50 10.79 7.84
C THR A 115 -5.61 12.05 8.71
N LEU A 116 -4.53 12.83 8.81
CA LEU A 116 -4.50 14.06 9.60
C LEU A 116 -5.38 15.15 8.98
N GLU A 117 -5.38 15.26 7.65
CA GLU A 117 -6.28 16.14 6.91
C GLU A 117 -7.75 15.77 7.19
N GLY A 118 -8.09 14.48 7.15
CA GLY A 118 -9.43 13.99 7.48
C GLY A 118 -9.84 14.33 8.91
N LEU A 119 -8.93 14.18 9.89
CA LEU A 119 -9.18 14.57 11.28
C LEU A 119 -9.37 16.08 11.44
N ALA A 120 -8.60 16.90 10.73
CA ALA A 120 -8.75 18.35 10.75
C ALA A 120 -10.11 18.80 10.19
N LEU A 121 -10.54 18.19 9.08
CA LEU A 121 -11.87 18.43 8.49
C LEU A 121 -12.99 18.01 9.45
N LEU A 122 -12.86 16.83 10.06
CA LEU A 122 -13.83 16.33 11.04
C LEU A 122 -13.95 17.29 12.24
N TYR A 123 -12.83 17.79 12.75
CA TYR A 123 -12.82 18.76 13.84
C TYR A 123 -13.54 20.06 13.45
N GLN A 124 -13.29 20.60 12.26
CA GLN A 124 -13.96 21.81 11.77
C GLN A 124 -15.48 21.64 11.63
N LEU A 125 -15.92 20.50 11.11
CA LEU A 125 -17.35 20.18 10.96
C LEU A 125 -18.08 20.13 12.30
N ASN A 126 -17.41 19.67 13.37
CA ASN A 126 -17.99 19.55 14.71
C ASN A 126 -17.77 20.80 15.57
N ARG A 127 -17.00 21.80 15.12
CA ARG A 127 -16.74 23.04 15.86
C ARG A 127 -17.80 24.11 15.71
N SER A 128 -18.72 23.93 14.77
CA SER A 128 -19.76 24.91 14.41
C SER A 128 -21.11 24.62 15.09
N CYS A 129 -21.10 23.87 16.19
CA CYS A 129 -22.23 23.67 17.11
C CYS A 129 -22.05 24.50 18.37
#